data_AF-B0CZ71-F1
#
_entry.id   AF-B0CZ71-F1
#
_cell.length_a   1.000
_cell.length_b   1.000
_cell.length_c   1.000
_cell.angle_alpha   90.00
_cell.angle_beta   90.00
_cell.angle_gamma   90.00
#
_symmetry.space_group_name_H-M   'P 1'
#
loop_
_entity.id
_entity.type
_entity.pdbx_description
1 polymer ?
#
loop_
_entity_poly.entity_id
_entity_poly.type
_entity_poly.pdbx_seq_one_letter_code
_entity_poly.pdbx_strand_id
1 'polypeptide(L)'
;MKSSYSTFGTSLARRNFSASLNWASKPLSTVHRGTAFEERSLKLLRDNMSMSLRRVGGKEDGGIDLLGWWWLPDPSGSANSPRRRIRVLGQCKAEKKKTSPKYVRELEGVLHRFLPSIQHHWVNPITAPSTLDPVVALLVSESPFTKSTLLRAMSSPIPFFLLHVPPLQESASEIEAEQIQNIGMAVWNSALGGTHGVLEGEMEVRWERELNNGAGRPGLWWQRERLSSWTPDATSSAMTDLDEEFELKATP
;
A
#
# COMPACT_ATOMS: atom_id res chain seq x y z
N MET A 1 -24.36 -0.73 -83.72
CA MET A 1 -23.79 0.35 -84.54
C MET A 1 -22.94 1.23 -83.66
N LYS A 2 -21.75 1.59 -84.16
CA LYS A 2 -20.64 2.22 -83.45
C LYS A 2 -20.97 3.66 -83.00
N SER A 3 -20.45 4.08 -81.86
CA SER A 3 -19.88 5.41 -81.73
C SER A 3 -18.74 5.38 -80.71
N SER A 4 -17.54 5.66 -81.23
CA SER A 4 -16.30 5.89 -80.48
C SER A 4 -16.14 7.39 -80.29
N TYR A 5 -15.74 7.83 -79.10
CA TYR A 5 -14.75 8.90 -78.95
C TYR A 5 -13.83 8.59 -77.76
N SER A 6 -12.54 8.69 -78.04
CA SER A 6 -11.38 8.52 -77.17
C SER A 6 -10.90 9.91 -76.74
N THR A 7 -10.53 10.13 -75.46
CA THR A 7 -9.32 10.92 -75.14
C THR A 7 -8.87 10.74 -73.67
N PHE A 8 -7.64 10.22 -73.51
CA PHE A 8 -6.54 10.61 -72.61
C PHE A 8 -6.74 10.84 -71.09
N GLY A 9 -6.22 9.87 -70.34
CA GLY A 9 -5.20 9.98 -69.27
C GLY A 9 -5.10 11.23 -68.38
N THR A 10 -5.15 11.00 -67.06
CA THR A 10 -3.98 11.16 -66.19
C THR A 10 -4.24 10.46 -64.85
N SER A 11 -3.30 9.59 -64.47
CA SER A 11 -3.22 8.97 -63.15
C SER A 11 -2.84 10.03 -62.13
N LEU A 12 -3.74 10.33 -61.19
CA LEU A 12 -3.36 10.91 -59.91
C LEU A 12 -3.60 9.87 -58.81
N ALA A 13 -2.51 9.22 -58.42
CA ALA A 13 -2.42 8.48 -57.19
C ALA A 13 -2.84 9.38 -56.02
N ARG A 14 -4.04 9.17 -55.47
CA ARG A 14 -4.44 9.71 -54.17
C ARG A 14 -3.63 8.98 -53.10
N ARG A 15 -2.43 9.48 -52.83
CA ARG A 15 -1.71 9.26 -51.58
C ARG A 15 -2.49 9.99 -50.48
N ASN A 16 -3.46 9.32 -49.88
CA ASN A 16 -3.95 9.73 -48.58
C ASN A 16 -2.87 9.30 -47.56
N PHE A 17 -2.08 10.27 -47.14
CA PHE A 17 -1.19 10.18 -45.99
C PHE A 17 -2.03 9.85 -44.75
N SER A 18 -2.19 8.55 -44.45
CA SER A 18 -2.47 8.10 -43.10
C SER A 18 -1.17 8.20 -42.32
N ALA A 19 -0.77 9.43 -41.97
CA ALA A 19 0.20 9.63 -40.91
C ALA A 19 -0.49 9.20 -39.63
N SER A 20 -0.30 7.92 -39.26
CA SER A 20 -0.64 7.44 -37.93
C SER A 20 0.10 8.34 -36.96
N LEU A 21 -0.63 9.20 -36.25
CA LEU A 21 -0.11 9.86 -35.07
C LEU A 21 -0.06 8.79 -33.96
N ASN A 22 0.82 7.80 -34.15
CA ASN A 22 1.29 6.94 -33.09
C ASN A 22 2.21 7.80 -32.22
N TRP A 23 1.59 8.67 -31.41
CA TRP A 23 2.18 9.01 -30.12
C TRP A 23 2.24 7.68 -29.35
N ALA A 24 3.31 6.92 -29.58
CA ALA A 24 3.69 5.87 -28.67
C ALA A 24 4.06 6.61 -27.38
N SER A 25 3.11 6.72 -26.45
CA SER A 25 3.36 7.16 -25.09
C SER A 25 4.58 6.41 -24.59
N LYS A 26 5.70 7.11 -24.41
CA LYS A 26 6.94 6.49 -23.94
C LYS A 26 6.59 5.71 -22.66
N PRO A 27 6.92 4.41 -22.58
CA PRO A 27 6.65 3.65 -21.38
C PRO A 27 7.33 4.36 -20.20
N LEU A 28 6.55 4.65 -19.15
CA LEU A 28 7.08 5.24 -17.93
C LEU A 28 8.30 4.43 -17.48
N SER A 29 9.38 5.11 -17.14
CA SER A 29 10.55 4.42 -16.60
C SER A 29 10.13 3.62 -15.34
N THR A 30 10.85 2.55 -15.06
CA THR A 30 10.61 1.71 -13.86
C THR A 30 10.64 2.53 -12.57
N VAL A 31 11.53 3.53 -12.49
CA VAL A 31 11.63 4.45 -11.35
C VAL A 31 10.36 5.29 -11.23
N HIS A 32 9.96 5.98 -12.30
CA HIS A 32 8.74 6.81 -12.29
C HIS A 32 7.48 6.00 -11.93
N ARG A 33 7.36 4.77 -12.45
CA ARG A 33 6.24 3.88 -12.10
C ARG A 33 6.29 3.46 -10.62
N GLY A 34 7.47 3.14 -10.10
CA GLY A 34 7.67 2.82 -8.69
C GLY A 34 7.26 3.97 -7.78
N THR A 35 7.79 5.17 -8.04
CA THR A 35 7.45 6.38 -7.27
C THR A 35 5.96 6.69 -7.30
N ALA A 36 5.32 6.66 -8.46
CA ALA A 36 3.88 6.89 -8.57
C ALA A 36 3.05 5.84 -7.81
N PHE A 37 3.51 4.58 -7.79
CA PHE A 37 2.85 3.52 -7.03
C PHE A 37 3.00 3.70 -5.52
N GLU A 38 4.17 4.13 -5.05
CA GLU A 38 4.43 4.44 -3.63
C GLU A 38 3.56 5.61 -3.15
N GLU A 39 3.48 6.70 -3.93
CA GLU A 39 2.63 7.87 -3.63
C GLU A 39 1.15 7.49 -3.58
N ARG A 40 0.69 6.68 -4.54
CA ARG A 40 -0.67 6.17 -4.54
C ARG A 40 -0.95 5.28 -3.33
N SER A 41 -0.01 4.43 -2.96
CA SER A 41 -0.12 3.56 -1.78
C SER A 41 -0.26 4.39 -0.50
N LEU A 42 0.54 5.44 -0.34
CA LEU A 42 0.45 6.38 0.78
C LEU A 42 -0.95 7.00 0.90
N LYS A 43 -1.48 7.51 -0.21
CA LYS A 43 -2.83 8.11 -0.24
C LYS A 43 -3.89 7.10 0.20
N LEU A 44 -3.85 5.87 -0.34
CA LEU A 44 -4.83 4.84 0.00
C LEU A 44 -4.77 4.43 1.48
N LEU A 45 -3.56 4.28 2.03
CA LEU A 45 -3.36 3.91 3.43
C LEU A 45 -3.83 5.01 4.39
N ARG A 46 -3.60 6.28 4.04
CA ARG A 46 -4.14 7.42 4.78
C ARG A 46 -5.67 7.46 4.72
N ASP A 47 -6.23 7.42 3.52
CA ASP A 47 -7.65 7.65 3.29
C ASP A 47 -8.52 6.50 3.81
N ASN A 48 -8.01 5.26 3.84
CA ASN A 48 -8.81 4.08 4.14
C ASN A 48 -8.38 3.31 5.40
N MET A 49 -7.13 3.46 5.84
CA MET A 49 -6.56 2.61 6.89
C MET A 49 -6.08 3.39 8.11
N SER A 50 -6.36 4.69 8.26
CA SER A 50 -5.88 5.50 9.40
C SER A 50 -4.35 5.48 9.58
N MET A 51 -3.59 5.42 8.48
CA MET A 51 -2.13 5.39 8.54
C MET A 51 -1.53 6.73 8.11
N SER A 52 -0.69 7.32 8.97
CA SER A 52 0.14 8.48 8.62
C SER A 52 1.56 7.99 8.34
N LEU A 53 1.88 7.84 7.05
CA LEU A 53 3.16 7.33 6.57
C LEU A 53 3.85 8.38 5.68
N ARG A 54 5.19 8.33 5.65
CA ARG A 54 6.04 9.06 4.71
C ARG A 54 6.78 8.10 3.79
N ARG A 55 7.05 8.56 2.57
CA ARG A 55 7.93 7.86 1.63
C ARG A 55 9.38 8.04 2.09
N VAL A 56 10.10 6.94 2.23
CA VAL A 56 11.53 6.92 2.54
C VAL A 56 12.34 6.17 1.48
N GLY A 57 11.67 5.54 0.52
CA GLY A 57 12.28 4.72 -0.53
C GLY A 57 13.27 5.48 -1.42
N GLY A 58 14.43 4.87 -1.64
CA GLY A 58 15.58 5.46 -2.30
C GLY A 58 16.77 4.51 -2.41
N LYS A 59 17.89 5.00 -2.95
CA LYS A 59 19.12 4.21 -2.98
C LYS A 59 19.57 3.99 -1.52
N GLU A 60 19.71 2.74 -1.10
CA GLU A 60 20.16 2.32 0.25
C GLU A 60 19.13 2.43 1.38
N ASP A 61 17.83 2.44 1.08
CA ASP A 61 16.73 2.48 2.07
C ASP A 61 16.55 1.20 2.93
N GLY A 62 17.47 0.25 2.83
CA GLY A 62 17.40 -1.02 3.55
C GLY A 62 16.21 -1.90 3.17
N GLY A 63 15.49 -1.59 2.08
CA GLY A 63 14.31 -2.31 1.61
C GLY A 63 12.97 -1.78 2.16
N ILE A 64 12.95 -0.59 2.76
CA ILE A 64 11.73 0.09 3.24
C ILE A 64 11.39 1.27 2.33
N ASP A 65 10.19 1.25 1.77
CA ASP A 65 9.69 2.34 0.92
C ASP A 65 8.85 3.34 1.72
N LEU A 66 8.09 2.85 2.71
CA LEU A 66 7.15 3.64 3.52
C LEU A 66 7.43 3.47 5.02
N LEU A 67 7.28 4.54 5.79
CA LEU A 67 7.54 4.54 7.23
C LEU A 67 6.55 5.45 7.95
N GLY A 68 6.03 5.04 9.11
CA GLY A 68 5.21 5.94 9.92
C GLY A 68 4.42 5.24 11.00
N TRP A 69 3.19 5.71 11.20
CA TRP A 69 2.30 5.29 12.28
C TRP A 69 0.93 4.86 11.77
N TRP A 70 0.40 3.80 12.36
CA TRP A 70 -0.99 3.39 12.23
C TRP A 70 -1.78 3.78 13.48
N TRP A 71 -2.83 4.58 13.31
CA TRP A 71 -3.61 5.18 14.39
C TRP A 71 -4.91 4.42 14.61
N LEU A 72 -4.99 3.71 15.73
CA LEU A 72 -6.08 2.79 16.03
C LEU A 72 -6.72 3.12 17.38
N PRO A 73 -7.99 2.75 17.62
CA PRO A 73 -8.58 2.82 18.95
C PRO A 73 -7.71 2.10 19.98
N ASP A 74 -7.67 2.64 21.20
CA ASP A 74 -7.09 1.95 22.34
C ASP A 74 -8.04 0.83 22.77
N PRO A 75 -7.60 -0.44 22.88
CA PRO A 75 -8.45 -1.55 23.32
C PRO A 75 -9.11 -1.31 24.68
N SER A 76 -8.45 -0.55 25.56
CA SER A 76 -8.95 -0.21 26.90
C SER A 76 -9.81 1.06 26.93
N GLY A 77 -9.87 1.79 25.82
CA GLY A 77 -10.54 3.09 25.71
C GLY A 77 -11.95 3.00 25.14
N SER A 78 -12.76 4.03 25.44
CA SER A 78 -14.02 4.26 24.71
C SER A 78 -13.73 4.81 23.30
N ALA A 79 -14.72 4.82 22.40
CA ALA A 79 -14.56 5.39 21.05
C ALA A 79 -14.03 6.85 20.99
N ASN A 80 -14.12 7.59 22.10
CA ASN A 80 -13.60 8.97 22.24
C ASN A 80 -12.22 9.05 22.91
N SER A 81 -11.57 7.93 23.25
CA SER A 81 -10.22 7.92 23.80
C SER A 81 -9.20 8.33 22.73
N PRO A 82 -8.03 8.87 23.10
CA PRO A 82 -6.95 9.08 22.16
C PRO A 82 -6.61 7.76 21.46
N ARG A 83 -6.33 7.83 20.16
CA ARG A 83 -5.90 6.67 19.39
C ARG A 83 -4.49 6.26 19.78
N ARG A 84 -4.26 4.95 19.95
CA ARG A 84 -2.92 4.39 20.06
C ARG A 84 -2.22 4.41 18.70
N ARG A 85 -0.89 4.39 18.72
CA ARG A 85 -0.05 4.33 17.52
C ARG A 85 0.70 3.00 17.44
N ILE A 86 0.85 2.49 16.23
CA ILE A 86 1.62 1.29 15.92
C ILE A 86 2.62 1.66 14.83
N ARG A 87 3.89 1.27 15.00
CA ARG A 87 4.94 1.55 14.04
C ARG A 87 4.72 0.73 12.77
N VAL A 88 4.77 1.36 11.60
CA VAL A 88 4.62 0.67 10.31
C VAL A 88 5.91 0.80 9.51
N LEU A 89 6.45 -0.35 9.08
CA LEU A 89 7.53 -0.45 8.11
C LEU A 89 6.97 -1.07 6.83
N GLY A 90 6.94 -0.29 5.75
CA GLY A 90 6.27 -0.65 4.51
C GLY A 90 7.22 -0.86 3.34
N GLN A 91 6.94 -1.85 2.52
CA GLN A 91 7.57 -2.08 1.22
C GLN A 91 6.51 -2.07 0.12
N CYS A 92 6.81 -1.39 -0.99
CA CYS A 92 5.96 -1.22 -2.16
C CYS A 92 6.54 -1.96 -3.37
N LYS A 93 5.68 -2.67 -4.11
CA LYS A 93 6.12 -3.41 -5.29
C LYS A 93 5.21 -3.24 -6.51
N ALA A 94 5.69 -2.44 -7.46
CA ALA A 94 5.03 -2.17 -8.75
C ALA A 94 5.47 -3.12 -9.89
N GLU A 95 5.34 -4.43 -9.67
CA GLU A 95 5.67 -5.45 -10.69
C GLU A 95 4.44 -5.92 -11.46
N LYS A 96 4.65 -6.41 -12.70
CA LYS A 96 3.59 -7.06 -13.49
C LYS A 96 3.36 -8.52 -13.11
N LYS A 97 4.37 -9.16 -12.53
CA LYS A 97 4.29 -10.57 -12.11
C LYS A 97 3.69 -10.62 -10.71
N LYS A 98 2.96 -11.71 -10.43
CA LYS A 98 2.45 -11.97 -9.09
C LYS A 98 3.59 -11.94 -8.06
N THR A 99 3.31 -11.32 -6.94
CA THR A 99 4.30 -11.04 -5.91
C THR A 99 4.69 -12.33 -5.22
N SER A 100 5.99 -12.63 -5.28
CA SER A 100 6.59 -13.87 -4.79
C SER A 100 6.94 -13.81 -3.30
N PRO A 101 7.19 -14.95 -2.63
CA PRO A 101 7.50 -14.95 -1.19
C PRO A 101 8.86 -14.34 -0.85
N LYS A 102 9.65 -13.95 -1.85
CA LYS A 102 10.93 -13.26 -1.70
C LYS A 102 10.77 -12.00 -0.85
N TYR A 103 9.81 -11.14 -1.19
CA TYR A 103 9.58 -9.86 -0.52
C TYR A 103 9.15 -10.01 0.94
N VAL A 104 8.40 -11.07 1.24
CA VAL A 104 8.05 -11.40 2.64
C VAL A 104 9.31 -11.75 3.44
N ARG A 105 10.21 -12.59 2.89
CA ARG A 105 11.46 -12.94 3.58
C ARG A 105 12.42 -11.77 3.73
N GLU A 106 12.48 -10.90 2.71
CA GLU A 106 13.27 -9.68 2.76
C GLU A 106 12.76 -8.76 3.86
N LEU A 107 11.45 -8.48 3.89
CA LEU A 107 10.85 -7.62 4.90
C LEU A 107 10.93 -8.24 6.33
N GLU A 108 10.81 -9.56 6.47
CA GLU A 108 11.13 -10.27 7.73
C GLU A 108 12.54 -9.94 8.20
N GLY A 109 13.53 -10.07 7.31
CA GLY A 109 14.93 -9.78 7.62
C GLY A 109 15.18 -8.32 8.00
N VAL A 110 14.44 -7.39 7.40
CA VAL A 110 14.48 -5.97 7.79
C VAL A 110 13.91 -5.80 9.18
N LEU A 111 12.71 -6.31 9.46
CA LEU A 111 12.07 -6.18 10.77
C LEU A 111 12.93 -6.75 11.88
N HIS A 112 13.63 -7.86 11.67
CA HIS A 112 14.56 -8.42 12.67
C HIS A 112 15.62 -7.42 13.19
N ARG A 113 15.97 -6.38 12.43
CA ARG A 113 16.88 -5.31 12.88
C ARG A 113 16.20 -4.30 13.79
N PHE A 114 14.88 -4.14 13.63
CA PHE A 114 14.02 -3.28 14.46
C PHE A 114 13.43 -4.03 15.67
N LEU A 115 13.61 -5.36 15.75
CA LEU A 115 13.09 -6.27 16.77
C LEU A 115 13.82 -6.35 18.13
N PRO A 116 14.92 -5.62 18.49
CA PRO A 116 15.35 -5.57 19.90
C PRO A 116 14.23 -5.14 20.88
N SER A 117 13.16 -4.54 20.36
CA SER A 117 11.89 -4.19 21.02
C SER A 117 10.92 -5.36 21.27
N ILE A 118 10.99 -6.46 20.52
CA ILE A 118 10.02 -7.58 20.58
C ILE A 118 10.54 -8.78 21.40
N GLN A 119 11.86 -8.92 21.59
CA GLN A 119 12.41 -10.04 22.37
C GLN A 119 12.39 -9.84 23.90
N HIS A 120 12.29 -8.60 24.41
CA HIS A 120 12.29 -8.36 25.86
C HIS A 120 10.93 -8.49 26.56
N HIS A 121 9.81 -8.64 25.84
CA HIS A 121 8.48 -8.75 26.47
C HIS A 121 8.09 -10.17 26.91
N TRP A 122 8.91 -11.19 26.62
CA TRP A 122 8.67 -12.57 27.07
C TRP A 122 9.33 -12.91 28.41
N VAL A 123 10.01 -11.95 29.06
CA VAL A 123 10.66 -12.18 30.37
C VAL A 123 10.49 -10.93 31.27
N ASN A 124 9.54 -11.02 32.22
CA ASN A 124 9.31 -10.17 33.42
C ASN A 124 8.43 -8.91 33.28
N PRO A 125 7.19 -8.91 33.86
CA PRO A 125 6.27 -7.77 33.83
C PRO A 125 6.39 -6.84 35.06
N ILE A 126 7.60 -6.61 35.60
CA ILE A 126 7.75 -5.75 36.78
C ILE A 126 8.93 -4.81 36.55
N THR A 127 8.61 -3.54 36.29
CA THR A 127 9.52 -2.36 36.32
C THR A 127 10.35 -2.07 35.06
N ALA A 128 9.76 -1.46 34.02
CA ALA A 128 10.49 -0.56 33.11
C ALA A 128 9.54 0.43 32.40
N PRO A 129 9.73 1.76 32.53
CA PRO A 129 9.02 2.76 31.74
C PRO A 129 9.75 3.04 30.42
N SER A 130 9.22 2.49 29.33
CA SER A 130 9.27 2.96 27.92
C SER A 130 8.98 1.76 27.00
N THR A 131 7.72 1.35 26.95
CA THR A 131 7.24 0.30 26.04
C THR A 131 7.45 0.77 24.61
N LEU A 132 8.40 0.18 23.89
CA LEU A 132 8.56 0.44 22.45
C LEU A 132 7.23 0.15 21.73
N ASP A 133 6.81 1.08 20.87
CA ASP A 133 5.60 0.93 20.08
C ASP A 133 5.69 -0.36 19.23
N PRO A 134 4.61 -1.17 19.16
CA PRO A 134 4.63 -2.40 18.38
C PRO A 134 4.86 -2.12 16.89
N VAL A 135 5.54 -3.04 16.19
CA VAL A 135 5.93 -2.87 14.78
C VAL A 135 5.15 -3.82 13.87
N VAL A 136 4.66 -3.28 12.75
CA VAL A 136 3.96 -4.02 11.69
C VAL A 136 4.72 -3.92 10.38
N ALA A 137 4.89 -5.06 9.72
CA ALA A 137 5.35 -5.13 8.33
C ALA A 137 4.17 -4.94 7.37
N LEU A 138 4.25 -3.93 6.53
CA LEU A 138 3.28 -3.66 5.48
C LEU A 138 3.88 -4.00 4.11
N LEU A 139 3.27 -4.92 3.37
CA LEU A 139 3.66 -5.22 1.99
C LEU A 139 2.55 -4.79 1.04
N VAL A 140 2.80 -3.74 0.26
CA VAL A 140 1.88 -3.21 -0.74
C VAL A 140 2.34 -3.62 -2.13
N SER A 141 1.46 -4.25 -2.89
CA SER A 141 1.81 -4.85 -4.18
C SER A 141 0.81 -4.46 -5.26
N GLU A 142 1.31 -4.04 -6.42
CA GLU A 142 0.47 -3.72 -7.57
C GLU A 142 -0.13 -4.99 -8.20
N SER A 143 0.64 -6.07 -8.21
CA SER A 143 0.17 -7.37 -8.66
C SER A 143 -0.42 -8.20 -7.52
N PRO A 144 -1.31 -9.17 -7.81
CA PRO A 144 -1.78 -10.12 -6.80
C PRO A 144 -0.64 -10.94 -6.21
N PHE A 145 -0.79 -11.35 -4.95
CA PHE A 145 0.14 -12.27 -4.29
C PHE A 145 -0.01 -13.70 -4.82
N THR A 146 1.10 -14.44 -4.90
CA THR A 146 1.01 -15.89 -5.13
C THR A 146 0.48 -16.60 -3.87
N LYS A 147 -0.05 -17.83 -4.04
CA LYS A 147 -0.45 -18.68 -2.91
C LYS A 147 0.72 -18.90 -1.93
N SER A 148 1.92 -19.12 -2.44
CA SER A 148 3.12 -19.29 -1.61
C SER A 148 3.47 -18.03 -0.81
N THR A 149 3.22 -16.84 -1.35
CA THR A 149 3.46 -15.57 -0.64
C THR A 149 2.50 -15.39 0.52
N LEU A 150 1.20 -15.62 0.27
CA LEU A 150 0.19 -15.59 1.30
C LEU A 150 0.49 -16.62 2.40
N LEU A 151 0.76 -17.88 2.03
CA LEU A 151 1.10 -18.92 3.01
C LEU A 151 2.33 -18.54 3.86
N ARG A 152 3.38 -17.99 3.25
CA ARG A 152 4.58 -17.55 3.98
C ARG A 152 4.23 -16.45 4.98
N ALA A 153 3.54 -15.39 4.55
CA ALA A 153 3.15 -14.29 5.42
C ALA A 153 2.23 -14.76 6.56
N MET A 154 1.24 -15.60 6.25
CA MET A 154 0.29 -16.14 7.24
C MET A 154 0.98 -17.05 8.27
N SER A 155 2.05 -17.75 7.89
CA SER A 155 2.85 -18.59 8.79
C SER A 155 3.93 -17.82 9.59
N SER A 156 4.16 -16.55 9.26
CA SER A 156 5.24 -15.77 9.85
C SER A 156 4.91 -15.35 11.29
N PRO A 157 5.88 -15.36 12.23
CA PRO A 157 5.68 -14.79 13.55
C PRO A 157 5.69 -13.25 13.55
N ILE A 158 6.03 -12.63 12.42
CA ILE A 158 6.08 -11.19 12.26
C ILE A 158 4.67 -10.65 11.96
N PRO A 159 4.20 -9.57 12.59
CA PRO A 159 2.90 -8.97 12.28
C PRO A 159 2.87 -8.42 10.85
N PHE A 160 2.23 -9.14 9.94
CA PHE A 160 2.17 -8.79 8.52
C PHE A 160 0.81 -8.27 8.12
N PHE A 161 0.80 -7.16 7.39
CA PHE A 161 -0.35 -6.66 6.64
C PHE A 161 0.00 -6.61 5.14
N LEU A 162 -0.77 -7.33 4.33
CA LEU A 162 -0.59 -7.43 2.88
C LEU A 162 -1.72 -6.69 2.18
N LEU A 163 -1.35 -5.82 1.24
CA LEU A 163 -2.26 -5.02 0.44
C LEU A 163 -2.00 -5.25 -1.05
N HIS A 164 -3.01 -5.69 -1.79
CA HIS A 164 -2.98 -5.69 -3.25
C HIS A 164 -3.69 -4.43 -3.74
N VAL A 165 -2.98 -3.61 -4.52
CA VAL A 165 -3.51 -2.38 -5.08
C VAL A 165 -3.36 -2.43 -6.60
N PRO A 166 -4.39 -2.89 -7.35
CA PRO A 166 -4.31 -3.02 -8.80
C PRO A 166 -3.96 -1.69 -9.49
N PRO A 167 -3.37 -1.75 -10.70
CA PRO A 167 -3.07 -0.55 -11.48
C PRO A 167 -4.37 0.20 -11.81
N LEU A 168 -4.26 1.52 -11.96
CA LEU A 168 -5.36 2.33 -12.48
C LEU A 168 -5.66 1.90 -13.93
N GLN A 169 -6.93 1.71 -14.26
CA GLN A 169 -7.32 1.40 -15.63
C GLN A 169 -7.16 2.66 -16.50
N GLU A 170 -6.46 2.54 -17.64
CA GLU A 170 -6.17 3.65 -18.57
C GLU A 170 -7.44 4.28 -19.19
N SER A 171 -8.60 3.64 -19.07
CA SER A 171 -9.89 4.10 -19.60
C SER A 171 -10.78 4.81 -18.58
N ALA A 172 -10.34 4.95 -17.32
CA ALA A 172 -11.11 5.70 -16.33
C ALA A 172 -11.06 7.19 -16.71
N SER A 173 -12.23 7.83 -16.79
CA SER A 173 -12.30 9.28 -16.95
C SER A 173 -11.54 9.97 -15.79
N GLU A 174 -10.98 11.17 -16.02
CA GLU A 174 -10.19 11.88 -15.00
C GLU A 174 -10.95 12.04 -13.66
N ILE A 175 -12.29 12.11 -13.72
CA ILE A 175 -13.21 12.18 -12.57
C ILE A 175 -13.32 10.82 -11.82
N GLU A 176 -13.28 9.69 -12.54
CA GLU A 176 -13.27 8.35 -11.92
C GLU A 176 -11.91 8.03 -11.31
N ALA A 177 -10.80 8.49 -11.91
CA ALA A 177 -9.45 8.24 -11.41
C ALA A 177 -9.22 8.80 -9.99
N GLU A 178 -9.85 9.93 -9.64
CA GLU A 178 -9.81 10.50 -8.28
C GLU A 178 -10.60 9.66 -7.26
N GLN A 179 -11.62 8.93 -7.70
CA GLN A 179 -12.51 8.11 -6.85
C GLN A 179 -12.12 6.62 -6.78
N ILE A 180 -11.22 6.13 -7.64
CA ILE A 180 -10.77 4.73 -7.65
C ILE A 180 -9.81 4.49 -6.47
N GLN A 181 -10.40 4.38 -5.28
CA GLN A 181 -9.83 3.84 -4.04
C GLN A 181 -9.68 2.31 -4.12
N ASN A 182 -9.18 1.79 -5.24
CA ASN A 182 -9.28 0.38 -5.53
C ASN A 182 -8.13 -0.39 -4.88
N ILE A 183 -8.36 -0.80 -3.64
CA ILE A 183 -7.61 -1.87 -2.99
C ILE A 183 -8.27 -3.17 -3.41
N GLY A 184 -7.53 -4.07 -4.07
CA GLY A 184 -8.04 -5.35 -4.55
C GLY A 184 -7.96 -6.50 -3.52
N MET A 185 -7.16 -6.37 -2.47
CA MET A 185 -7.08 -7.30 -1.34
C MET A 185 -6.45 -6.60 -0.15
N ALA A 186 -6.94 -6.87 1.05
CA ALA A 186 -6.31 -6.51 2.31
C ALA A 186 -6.40 -7.72 3.25
N VAL A 187 -5.25 -8.22 3.73
CA VAL A 187 -5.21 -9.41 4.59
C VAL A 187 -4.03 -9.31 5.57
N TRP A 188 -4.24 -9.78 6.78
CA TRP A 188 -3.19 -9.87 7.80
C TRP A 188 -3.09 -11.26 8.41
N ASN A 189 -1.95 -11.55 9.02
CA ASN A 189 -1.73 -12.82 9.72
C ASN A 189 -2.16 -12.78 11.19
N SER A 190 -2.05 -13.92 11.88
CA SER A 190 -2.40 -14.06 13.29
C SER A 190 -1.48 -13.27 14.23
N ALA A 191 -0.22 -13.05 13.87
CA ALA A 191 0.69 -12.20 14.64
C ALA A 191 0.23 -10.73 14.68
N LEU A 192 -0.49 -10.28 13.64
CA LEU A 192 -1.13 -8.97 13.64
C LEU A 192 -2.54 -9.02 14.24
N GLY A 193 -3.46 -9.79 13.65
CA GLY A 193 -4.89 -9.73 13.97
C GLY A 193 -5.42 -10.81 14.91
N GLY A 194 -4.59 -11.74 15.39
CA GLY A 194 -5.03 -12.78 16.33
C GLY A 194 -5.20 -12.25 17.76
N THR A 195 -5.83 -13.05 18.63
CA THR A 195 -6.08 -12.72 20.05
C THR A 195 -4.81 -12.44 20.86
N HIS A 196 -3.67 -12.98 20.41
CA HIS A 196 -2.35 -12.73 21.00
C HIS A 196 -1.44 -11.91 20.07
N GLY A 197 -2.02 -11.34 19.01
CA GLY A 197 -1.32 -10.47 18.07
C GLY A 197 -1.36 -9.00 18.51
N VAL A 198 -0.74 -8.14 17.71
CA VAL A 198 -0.65 -6.69 17.98
C VAL A 198 -2.02 -6.00 18.10
N LEU A 199 -3.05 -6.52 17.42
CA LEU A 199 -4.42 -6.01 17.46
C LEU A 199 -5.34 -6.76 18.42
N GLU A 200 -4.82 -7.76 19.15
CA GLU A 200 -5.52 -8.49 20.21
C GLU A 200 -6.84 -9.15 19.78
N GLY A 201 -7.07 -9.34 18.48
CA GLY A 201 -8.31 -9.90 17.94
C GLY A 201 -9.50 -8.93 17.93
N GLU A 202 -9.30 -7.68 18.34
CA GLU A 202 -10.37 -6.66 18.46
C GLU A 202 -10.69 -5.96 17.14
N MET A 203 -9.85 -6.20 16.11
CA MET A 203 -9.96 -5.55 14.82
C MET A 203 -10.14 -6.55 13.67
N GLU A 204 -10.90 -6.11 12.67
CA GLU A 204 -11.21 -6.90 11.48
C GLU A 204 -11.07 -6.06 10.22
N VAL A 205 -10.53 -6.64 9.14
CA VAL A 205 -10.73 -6.12 7.78
C VAL A 205 -11.96 -6.79 7.20
N ARG A 206 -12.96 -6.00 6.82
CA ARG A 206 -14.16 -6.51 6.14
C ARG A 206 -14.29 -5.91 4.75
N TRP A 207 -14.76 -6.72 3.81
CA TRP A 207 -15.04 -6.26 2.47
C TRP A 207 -16.43 -5.64 2.42
N GLU A 208 -16.49 -4.34 2.19
CA GLU A 208 -17.73 -3.58 2.03
C GLU A 208 -18.06 -3.49 0.54
N ARG A 209 -19.35 -3.60 0.20
CA ARG A 209 -19.82 -3.46 -1.18
C ARG A 209 -20.89 -2.38 -1.22
N GLU A 210 -20.72 -1.42 -2.12
CA GLU A 210 -21.76 -0.45 -2.44
C GLU A 210 -22.81 -1.11 -3.34
N LEU A 211 -24.09 -0.95 -2.99
CA LEU A 211 -25.20 -1.55 -3.71
C LEU A 211 -25.39 -0.96 -5.11
N ASN A 212 -24.99 0.30 -5.31
CA ASN A 212 -25.33 1.06 -6.52
C ASN A 212 -24.37 0.86 -7.69
N ASN A 213 -23.08 0.67 -7.42
CA ASN A 213 -22.02 0.54 -8.44
C ASN A 213 -21.27 -0.80 -8.35
N GLY A 214 -21.59 -1.65 -7.36
CA GLY A 214 -20.88 -2.91 -7.11
C GLY A 214 -19.42 -2.73 -6.66
N ALA A 215 -18.99 -1.49 -6.41
CA ALA A 215 -17.64 -1.18 -5.97
C ALA A 215 -17.42 -1.77 -4.59
N GLY A 216 -16.29 -2.46 -4.44
CA GLY A 216 -15.89 -3.09 -3.21
C GLY A 216 -14.68 -2.38 -2.63
N ARG A 217 -14.66 -2.16 -1.31
CA ARG A 217 -13.47 -1.68 -0.61
C ARG A 217 -13.29 -2.39 0.72
N PRO A 218 -12.06 -2.55 1.20
CA PRO A 218 -11.84 -2.96 2.58
C PRO A 218 -12.19 -1.80 3.52
N GLY A 219 -12.91 -2.12 4.59
CA GLY A 219 -13.10 -1.25 5.74
C GLY A 219 -12.44 -1.86 6.98
N LEU A 220 -11.91 -1.00 7.85
CA LEU A 220 -11.48 -1.40 9.19
C LEU A 220 -12.67 -1.39 10.14
N TRP A 221 -12.81 -2.48 10.89
CA TRP A 221 -13.87 -2.65 11.88
C TRP A 221 -13.23 -2.91 13.24
N TRP A 222 -13.81 -2.30 14.27
CA TRP A 222 -13.41 -2.46 15.66
C TRP A 222 -14.67 -2.64 16.51
N GLN A 223 -14.71 -3.67 17.35
CA GLN A 223 -15.88 -3.99 18.17
C GLN A 223 -17.22 -4.02 17.40
N ARG A 224 -17.19 -4.52 16.15
CA ARG A 224 -18.34 -4.58 15.22
C ARG A 224 -18.85 -3.24 14.72
N GLU A 225 -18.14 -2.15 14.98
CA GLU A 225 -18.40 -0.86 14.38
C GLU A 225 -17.36 -0.54 13.31
N ARG A 226 -17.81 0.16 12.26
CA ARG A 226 -16.93 0.61 11.18
C ARG A 226 -16.08 1.77 11.69
N LEU A 227 -14.77 1.61 11.64
CA LEU A 227 -13.84 2.66 12.01
C LEU A 227 -13.75 3.69 10.87
N SER A 228 -14.05 4.96 11.18
CA SER A 228 -13.75 6.06 10.26
C SER A 228 -12.24 6.25 10.14
N SER A 229 -11.77 6.46 8.91
CA SER A 229 -10.36 6.76 8.72
C SER A 229 -10.02 8.11 9.35
N TRP A 230 -8.95 8.14 10.15
CA TRP A 230 -8.46 9.35 10.79
C TRP A 230 -6.94 9.27 10.91
N THR A 231 -6.29 10.41 10.70
CA THR A 231 -4.86 10.59 10.97
C THR A 231 -4.68 11.95 11.64
N PRO A 232 -3.70 12.13 12.53
CA PRO A 232 -3.41 13.44 13.08
C PRO A 232 -3.00 14.41 11.97
N ASP A 233 -3.32 15.69 12.15
CA ASP A 233 -2.90 16.74 11.23
C ASP A 233 -1.38 16.77 11.12
N ALA A 234 -0.87 17.12 9.92
CA ALA A 234 0.56 17.15 9.60
C ALA A 234 1.40 18.07 10.51
N THR A 235 0.75 18.93 11.29
CA THR A 235 1.34 19.86 12.27
C THR A 235 1.48 19.28 13.68
N SER A 236 1.02 18.05 13.94
CA SER A 236 1.16 17.43 15.27
C SER A 236 2.58 16.87 15.50
N SER A 237 3.09 17.01 16.73
CA SER A 237 4.48 16.67 17.11
C SER A 237 4.89 15.22 16.82
N ALA A 238 3.94 14.31 16.61
CA ALA A 238 4.21 12.90 16.34
C ALA A 238 4.88 12.63 14.98
N MET A 239 4.80 13.59 14.04
CA MET A 239 5.57 13.52 12.79
C MET A 239 7.02 13.95 13.00
N THR A 240 7.27 14.86 13.94
CA THR A 240 8.60 15.37 14.30
C THR A 240 9.45 14.30 15.01
N ASP A 241 8.82 13.48 15.86
CA ASP A 241 9.47 12.33 16.52
C ASP A 241 10.09 11.32 15.50
N LEU A 242 9.53 11.23 14.29
CA LEU A 242 9.98 10.29 13.26
C LEU A 242 11.25 10.71 12.53
N ASP A 243 11.55 12.00 12.54
CA ASP A 243 12.73 12.56 11.89
C ASP A 243 13.93 12.42 12.83
N GLU A 244 13.76 12.67 14.14
CA GLU A 244 14.81 12.50 15.14
C GLU A 244 15.21 11.02 15.36
N GLU A 245 14.26 10.09 15.44
CA GLU A 245 14.56 8.67 15.70
C GLU A 245 15.32 8.01 14.54
N PHE A 246 15.14 8.52 13.31
CA PHE A 246 15.83 7.98 12.13
C PHE A 246 17.20 8.65 11.92
N GLU A 247 17.34 9.96 12.15
CA GLU A 247 18.64 10.62 12.12
C GLU A 247 19.61 10.00 13.14
N LEU A 248 19.12 9.66 14.34
CA LEU A 248 19.91 8.98 15.38
C LEU A 248 20.36 7.55 15.01
N LYS A 249 19.63 6.87 14.11
CA LYS A 249 19.94 5.49 13.67
C LYS A 249 20.67 5.42 12.33
N ALA A 250 20.79 6.54 11.62
CA ALA A 250 21.50 6.67 10.34
C ALA A 250 22.94 7.17 10.49
N THR A 251 23.35 7.64 11.68
CA THR A 251 24.75 7.88 12.01
C THR A 251 25.48 6.56 12.30
N PRO A 252 26.64 6.29 11.65
CA PRO A 252 27.38 5.04 11.78
C PRO A 252 27.96 4.80 13.18
#